data_AF-A0A3L7Q2G1-F1
#
_entry.id   AF-A0A3L7Q2G1-F1
#
_cell.length_a   1.000
_cell.length_b   1.000
_cell.length_c   1.000
_cell.angle_alpha   90.00
_cell.angle_beta   90.00
_cell.angle_gamma   90.00
#
_symmetry.space_group_name_H-M   'P 1'
#
loop_
_entity.id
_entity.type
_entity.pdbx_description
1 polymer ?
#
loop_
_entity_poly.entity_id
_entity_poly.type
_entity_poly.pdbx_seq_one_letter_code
_entity_poly.pdbx_strand_id
1 'polypeptide(L)'
;MHSTRSAAWWLLGLMVLSAGCQALDLDFELPGMLNPDNRRRARVTDAIRGEKGHSRLIGDYISIGGDTVRMVQGVGLVIGLDGTGEDPPATNQRKMLLEEMRRRRVDEPETLLRSPNTTMVVVTAYIPPLIRTGDPLDVEIKLPDGSLTKSLKGGYLLPSFLREYAYLPEGGLREGRELGLAGGPILLNGDDANGLLRGVIPGGGQFTGTERNLTIRLREDYRSAKMTVRIADKIGSRFHGYDSHGIKRPLAKPKTDQAIELFVSDQYRDNYPRFLQVIRNIRLTESQVDNQLRLQELQSALMKGDTSEQAALELEAIGTNAIPLLKEGLQAIEQEARFRAAEALAYLDDPSGVEVLKEVVEDEPAFRVFALAALSTLKNGESVLAIRDLMNHSDIEVRYGAFRALSIASPNDPSILTHKFKYGFKMHFVESTASPAVHLTRRRQQEMVLFGADQKLATPIVLRAGKNILVQCPDNSDRVKISLFLPGQANQELVTTTQLSDIVGAAVELGATYPDIYDLLKQAETQRNLSGELAIDRLPRAGRTFDRPDLVEGPSSETVGSPALMPNMFDIDHSGLEVESEMDAGAEAPKSAAEASAQEQMNGVSFEVQ
;
A
#
# COMPACT_ATOMS: atom_id res chain seq x y z
N MET A 1 42.54 -30.51 -65.07
CA MET A 1 42.53 -29.72 -66.33
C MET A 1 41.20 -29.01 -66.46
N HIS A 2 41.26 -27.70 -66.64
CA HIS A 2 40.23 -26.74 -67.07
C HIS A 2 38.89 -26.61 -66.32
N SER A 3 38.73 -25.43 -65.74
CA SER A 3 37.45 -24.75 -65.46
C SER A 3 36.86 -24.15 -66.74
N THR A 4 35.55 -23.84 -66.72
CA THR A 4 34.93 -22.55 -67.12
C THR A 4 33.40 -22.68 -67.02
N ARG A 5 32.72 -21.84 -66.21
CA ARG A 5 31.79 -20.72 -66.56
C ARG A 5 30.45 -21.20 -67.17
N SER A 6 29.24 -20.69 -66.90
CA SER A 6 28.67 -19.50 -66.22
C SER A 6 27.13 -19.71 -66.14
N ALA A 7 26.44 -19.47 -65.03
CA ALA A 7 25.61 -18.29 -64.70
C ALA A 7 24.31 -18.04 -65.52
N ALA A 8 23.17 -17.93 -64.79
CA ALA A 8 21.94 -17.14 -65.02
C ALA A 8 20.68 -17.94 -64.56
N TRP A 9 20.14 -17.84 -63.34
CA TRP A 9 19.35 -16.77 -62.67
C TRP A 9 17.97 -16.41 -63.29
N TRP A 10 16.90 -16.76 -62.53
CA TRP A 10 15.65 -16.01 -62.22
C TRP A 10 14.55 -15.98 -63.32
N LEU A 11 13.21 -16.11 -63.13
CA LEU A 11 12.20 -15.79 -62.10
C LEU A 11 10.85 -16.49 -62.51
N LEU A 12 10.08 -17.15 -61.64
CA LEU A 12 8.98 -16.62 -60.77
C LEU A 12 7.57 -16.75 -61.38
N GLY A 13 6.58 -17.26 -60.62
CA GLY A 13 5.17 -17.23 -61.06
C GLY A 13 4.14 -18.07 -60.29
N LEU A 14 3.99 -17.78 -58.99
CA LEU A 14 2.92 -18.15 -58.04
C LEU A 14 1.46 -18.18 -58.61
N MET A 15 0.64 -19.17 -58.19
CA MET A 15 -0.70 -18.92 -57.58
C MET A 15 -1.29 -20.16 -56.88
N VAL A 16 -1.94 -19.90 -55.75
CA VAL A 16 -2.39 -20.79 -54.67
C VAL A 16 -3.87 -21.20 -54.87
N LEU A 17 -4.28 -22.40 -54.45
CA LEU A 17 -5.43 -22.63 -53.52
C LEU A 17 -5.88 -24.10 -53.38
N SER A 18 -5.90 -24.53 -52.11
CA SER A 18 -6.94 -25.32 -51.42
C SER A 18 -6.81 -26.85 -51.25
N ALA A 19 -7.04 -27.24 -49.99
CA ALA A 19 -7.41 -28.55 -49.44
C ALA A 19 -6.30 -29.56 -49.09
N GLY A 20 -5.99 -29.65 -47.78
CA GLY A 20 -5.80 -30.94 -47.13
C GLY A 20 -4.41 -31.29 -46.58
N CYS A 21 -3.82 -30.48 -45.69
CA CYS A 21 -2.83 -31.01 -44.75
C CYS A 21 -3.53 -31.32 -43.43
N GLN A 22 -4.04 -32.55 -43.29
CA GLN A 22 -4.25 -33.15 -41.98
C GLN A 22 -2.86 -33.30 -41.36
N ALA A 23 -2.56 -32.51 -40.33
CA ALA A 23 -1.45 -32.80 -39.45
C ALA A 23 -1.77 -34.14 -38.79
N LEU A 24 -0.95 -35.14 -39.09
CA LEU A 24 -0.91 -36.41 -38.37
C LEU A 24 -0.52 -36.09 -36.92
N ASP A 25 -1.51 -36.05 -36.03
CA ASP A 25 -1.30 -36.22 -34.59
C ASP A 25 -0.80 -37.64 -34.35
N LEU A 26 0.52 -37.81 -34.42
CA LEU A 26 1.20 -38.95 -33.83
C LEU A 26 1.29 -38.69 -32.33
N ASP A 27 0.28 -39.18 -31.59
CA ASP A 27 0.34 -39.34 -30.14
C ASP A 27 1.45 -40.36 -29.79
N PHE A 28 2.69 -39.89 -29.76
CA PHE A 28 3.82 -40.65 -29.23
C PHE A 28 3.78 -40.56 -27.70
N GLU A 29 3.02 -41.45 -27.06
CA GLU A 29 3.04 -41.62 -25.60
C GLU A 29 4.44 -42.05 -25.14
N LEU A 30 5.22 -41.08 -24.65
CA LEU A 30 6.49 -41.36 -23.98
C LEU A 30 6.27 -42.34 -22.81
N PRO A 31 7.11 -43.38 -22.64
CA PRO A 31 6.98 -44.35 -21.54
C PRO A 31 6.81 -43.64 -20.20
N GLY A 32 5.96 -44.17 -19.31
CA GLY A 32 5.35 -43.42 -18.19
C GLY A 32 6.24 -42.59 -17.25
N MET A 33 7.56 -42.82 -17.21
CA MET A 33 8.52 -41.98 -16.47
C MET A 33 9.09 -40.80 -17.27
N LEU A 34 8.85 -40.69 -18.58
CA LEU A 34 9.31 -39.59 -19.44
C LEU A 34 8.19 -38.59 -19.76
N ASN A 35 6.93 -38.94 -19.48
CA ASN A 35 5.80 -38.03 -19.61
C ASN A 35 5.85 -36.97 -18.46
N PRO A 36 5.91 -35.67 -18.78
CA PRO A 36 5.97 -34.60 -17.79
C PRO A 36 4.75 -34.56 -16.85
N ASP A 37 3.56 -34.93 -17.33
CA ASP A 37 2.35 -34.97 -16.51
C ASP A 37 2.37 -36.08 -15.46
N ASN A 38 2.89 -37.25 -15.83
CA ASN A 38 3.04 -38.36 -14.89
C ASN A 38 4.09 -38.04 -13.81
N ARG A 39 5.19 -37.38 -14.19
CA ARG A 39 6.19 -36.88 -13.22
C ARG A 39 5.58 -35.89 -12.25
N ARG A 40 4.79 -34.92 -12.75
CA ARG A 40 4.10 -33.94 -11.92
C ARG A 40 3.11 -34.61 -10.97
N ARG A 41 2.29 -35.55 -11.45
CA ARG A 41 1.34 -36.32 -10.61
C ARG A 41 2.06 -37.12 -9.51
N ALA A 42 3.20 -37.74 -9.83
CA ALA A 42 4.02 -38.45 -8.86
C ALA A 42 4.59 -37.49 -7.80
N ARG A 43 5.20 -36.37 -8.22
CA ARG A 43 5.71 -35.32 -7.32
C ARG A 43 4.64 -34.77 -6.39
N VAL A 44 3.44 -34.46 -6.92
CA VAL A 44 2.30 -34.01 -6.11
C VAL A 44 1.90 -35.07 -5.08
N THR A 45 1.90 -36.36 -5.47
CA THR A 45 1.55 -37.44 -4.56
C THR A 45 2.59 -37.59 -3.44
N ASP A 46 3.87 -37.56 -3.79
CA ASP A 46 4.98 -37.63 -2.84
C ASP A 46 4.97 -36.42 -1.89
N ALA A 47 4.72 -35.21 -2.41
CA ALA A 47 4.60 -33.98 -1.63
C ALA A 47 3.42 -34.02 -0.63
N ILE A 48 2.24 -34.46 -1.07
CA ILE A 48 1.07 -34.59 -0.18
C ILE A 48 1.35 -35.62 0.94
N ARG A 49 2.17 -36.63 0.68
CA ARG A 49 2.57 -37.62 1.70
C ARG A 49 3.74 -37.15 2.57
N GLY A 50 4.44 -36.09 2.21
CA GLY A 50 5.67 -35.65 2.88
C GLY A 50 6.83 -36.63 2.69
N GLU A 51 6.87 -37.34 1.55
CA GLU A 51 7.90 -38.32 1.22
C GLU A 51 9.04 -37.69 0.40
N LYS A 52 10.15 -38.43 0.22
CA LYS A 52 11.27 -38.07 -0.67
C LYS A 52 11.88 -36.68 -0.46
N GLY A 53 11.86 -36.18 0.78
CA GLY A 53 12.45 -34.88 1.12
C GLY A 53 11.65 -33.68 0.61
N HIS A 54 10.41 -33.88 0.17
CA HIS A 54 9.50 -32.77 -0.12
C HIS A 54 9.24 -31.94 1.14
N SER A 55 9.07 -30.63 0.97
CA SER A 55 8.77 -29.74 2.07
C SER A 55 7.49 -30.13 2.81
N ARG A 56 7.43 -29.77 4.09
CA ARG A 56 6.21 -29.92 4.89
C ARG A 56 5.41 -28.61 4.95
N LEU A 57 5.94 -27.49 4.46
CA LEU A 57 5.31 -26.16 4.53
C LEU A 57 4.54 -25.84 3.25
N ILE A 58 3.39 -25.18 3.38
CA ILE A 58 2.59 -24.74 2.24
C ILE A 58 3.35 -23.70 1.40
N GLY A 59 4.14 -22.82 2.04
CA GLY A 59 4.88 -21.74 1.39
C GLY A 59 5.78 -22.19 0.23
N ASP A 60 6.30 -23.41 0.28
CA ASP A 60 7.21 -23.95 -0.73
C ASP A 60 6.51 -24.42 -2.01
N TYR A 61 5.19 -24.54 -1.97
CA TYR A 61 4.37 -24.99 -3.11
C TYR A 61 3.62 -23.87 -3.80
N ILE A 62 3.61 -22.68 -3.20
CA ILE A 62 2.76 -21.58 -3.62
C ILE A 62 3.56 -20.34 -4.00
N SER A 63 2.89 -19.46 -4.73
CA SER A 63 3.17 -18.04 -4.88
C SER A 63 1.90 -17.25 -4.58
N ILE A 64 2.06 -15.97 -4.28
CA ILE A 64 0.96 -15.05 -3.98
C ILE A 64 0.74 -14.21 -5.23
N GLY A 65 -0.53 -13.93 -5.54
CA GLY A 65 -0.93 -13.02 -6.60
C GLY A 65 -2.04 -12.10 -6.11
N GLY A 66 -2.14 -10.94 -6.75
CA GLY A 66 -3.06 -9.88 -6.35
C GLY A 66 -2.61 -9.08 -5.12
N ASP A 67 -1.38 -9.30 -4.65
CA ASP A 67 -0.68 -8.52 -3.62
C ASP A 67 0.09 -7.31 -4.18
N THR A 68 0.03 -7.10 -5.50
CA THR A 68 0.60 -5.95 -6.20
C THR A 68 -0.42 -4.83 -6.41
N VAL A 69 0.09 -3.61 -6.55
CA VAL A 69 -0.74 -2.43 -6.82
C VAL A 69 -1.15 -2.39 -8.29
N ARG A 70 -2.33 -1.87 -8.58
CA ARG A 70 -2.74 -1.54 -9.97
C ARG A 70 -2.71 -0.05 -10.16
N MET A 71 -2.00 0.41 -11.18
CA MET A 71 -1.94 1.83 -11.52
C MET A 71 -3.15 2.21 -12.38
N VAL A 72 -3.84 3.27 -11.99
CA VAL A 72 -4.89 3.89 -12.80
C VAL A 72 -4.56 5.35 -13.04
N GLN A 73 -4.90 5.83 -14.23
CA GLN A 73 -4.54 7.16 -14.66
C GLN A 73 -5.73 7.84 -15.36
N GLY A 74 -5.72 9.16 -15.38
CA GLY A 74 -6.69 9.99 -16.07
C GLY A 74 -6.09 11.32 -16.46
N VAL A 75 -6.84 12.08 -17.25
CA VAL A 75 -6.51 13.48 -17.56
C VAL A 75 -7.56 14.35 -16.88
N GLY A 76 -7.09 15.32 -16.11
CA GLY A 76 -7.93 16.21 -15.33
C GLY A 76 -7.73 17.68 -15.66
N LEU A 77 -8.72 18.50 -15.27
CA LEU A 77 -8.65 19.95 -15.31
C LEU A 77 -8.52 20.49 -13.89
N VAL A 78 -7.45 21.25 -13.66
CA VAL A 78 -7.26 22.01 -12.43
C VAL A 78 -7.73 23.44 -12.65
N ILE A 79 -8.48 23.97 -11.70
CA ILE A 79 -9.01 25.34 -11.68
C ILE A 79 -8.52 26.08 -10.43
N GLY A 80 -8.72 27.40 -10.39
CA GLY A 80 -8.42 28.21 -9.20
C GLY A 80 -6.96 28.64 -9.07
N LEU A 81 -6.16 28.44 -10.14
CA LEU A 81 -4.78 28.91 -10.18
C LEU A 81 -4.71 30.44 -10.22
N ASP A 82 -3.56 30.98 -9.80
CA ASP A 82 -3.32 32.43 -9.71
C ASP A 82 -2.59 32.97 -10.94
N GLY A 83 -3.19 32.81 -12.12
CA GLY A 83 -2.53 33.18 -13.38
C GLY A 83 -1.27 32.37 -13.68
N THR A 84 -1.06 31.25 -12.98
CA THR A 84 0.10 30.35 -13.12
C THR A 84 -0.15 29.20 -14.09
N GLY A 85 -1.37 29.08 -14.62
CA GLY A 85 -1.76 28.10 -15.63
C GLY A 85 -1.34 28.50 -17.04
N GLU A 86 -1.83 27.74 -18.02
CA GLU A 86 -1.50 27.91 -19.44
C GLU A 86 -2.63 27.40 -20.33
N ASP A 87 -2.57 27.69 -21.64
CA ASP A 87 -3.28 26.90 -22.66
C ASP A 87 -2.48 25.61 -22.95
N PRO A 88 -3.01 24.42 -22.61
CA PRO A 88 -2.26 23.19 -22.76
C PRO A 88 -1.89 22.90 -24.23
N PRO A 89 -0.71 22.31 -24.51
CA PRO A 89 -0.33 21.98 -25.88
C PRO A 89 -1.31 21.00 -26.53
N ALA A 90 -1.34 20.97 -27.87
CA ALA A 90 -2.24 20.10 -28.64
C ALA A 90 -1.78 18.63 -28.61
N THR A 91 -1.96 17.97 -27.47
CA THR A 91 -1.61 16.55 -27.24
C THR A 91 -2.83 15.64 -27.30
N ASN A 92 -2.62 14.32 -27.32
CA ASN A 92 -3.71 13.35 -27.18
C ASN A 92 -4.43 13.50 -25.83
N GLN A 93 -3.71 13.83 -24.75
CA GLN A 93 -4.32 14.08 -23.44
C GLN A 93 -5.29 15.28 -23.49
N ARG A 94 -4.93 16.35 -24.21
CA ARG A 94 -5.83 17.51 -24.41
C ARG A 94 -7.12 17.12 -25.12
N LYS A 95 -7.03 16.27 -26.15
CA LYS A 95 -8.21 15.75 -26.86
C LYS A 95 -9.10 14.94 -25.93
N MET A 96 -8.52 14.04 -25.14
CA MET A 96 -9.25 13.23 -24.16
C MET A 96 -9.98 14.12 -23.13
N LEU A 97 -9.29 15.14 -22.61
CA LEU A 97 -9.90 16.09 -21.67
C LEU A 97 -11.06 16.86 -22.31
N LEU A 98 -10.90 17.36 -23.54
CA LEU A 98 -11.95 18.07 -24.27
C LEU A 98 -13.17 17.16 -24.54
N GLU A 99 -12.96 15.91 -24.91
CA GLU A 99 -14.04 14.94 -25.11
C GLU A 99 -14.80 14.67 -23.82
N GLU A 100 -14.09 14.50 -22.70
CA GLU A 100 -14.70 14.29 -21.39
C GLU A 100 -15.47 15.54 -20.91
N MET A 101 -14.93 16.74 -21.10
CA MET A 101 -15.62 18.00 -20.81
C MET A 101 -16.91 18.16 -21.64
N ARG A 102 -16.85 17.83 -22.94
CA ARG A 102 -18.03 17.84 -23.83
C ARG A 102 -19.07 16.81 -23.40
N ARG A 103 -18.65 15.59 -23.04
CA ARG A 103 -19.53 14.54 -22.51
C ARG A 103 -20.28 14.99 -21.27
N ARG A 104 -19.63 15.81 -20.44
CA ARG A 104 -20.20 16.42 -19.22
C ARG A 104 -20.94 17.72 -19.46
N ARG A 105 -21.08 18.15 -20.72
CA ARG A 105 -21.79 19.37 -21.12
C ARG A 105 -21.21 20.62 -20.45
N VAL A 106 -19.88 20.69 -20.31
CA VAL A 106 -19.19 21.92 -19.93
C VAL A 106 -19.34 22.93 -21.06
N ASP A 107 -19.81 24.13 -20.74
CA ASP A 107 -19.94 25.23 -21.69
C ASP A 107 -18.54 25.72 -22.12
N GLU A 108 -18.37 25.92 -23.43
CA GLU A 108 -17.16 26.48 -24.04
C GLU A 108 -15.83 25.90 -23.49
N PRO A 109 -15.62 24.57 -23.57
CA PRO A 109 -14.51 23.89 -22.89
C PRO A 109 -13.13 24.37 -23.36
N GLU A 110 -13.01 24.79 -24.62
CA GLU A 110 -11.78 25.33 -25.18
C GLU A 110 -11.43 26.70 -24.60
N THR A 111 -12.43 27.54 -24.33
CA THR A 111 -12.24 28.84 -23.69
C THR A 111 -11.78 28.65 -22.26
N LEU A 112 -12.42 27.72 -21.53
CA LEU A 112 -12.04 27.41 -20.15
C LEU A 112 -10.59 26.92 -20.07
N LEU A 113 -10.18 26.01 -20.95
CA LEU A 113 -8.82 25.46 -20.98
C LEU A 113 -7.74 26.50 -21.30
N ARG A 114 -8.06 27.56 -22.04
CA ARG A 114 -7.12 28.63 -22.39
C ARG A 114 -6.91 29.64 -21.26
N SER A 115 -7.69 29.54 -20.18
CA SER A 115 -7.61 30.49 -19.07
C SER A 115 -6.27 30.34 -18.32
N PRO A 116 -5.61 31.45 -17.96
CA PRO A 116 -4.39 31.40 -17.15
C PRO A 116 -4.65 30.91 -15.71
N ASN A 117 -5.91 30.75 -15.31
CA ASN A 117 -6.31 30.22 -14.00
C ASN A 117 -6.63 28.72 -14.03
N THR A 118 -6.36 28.05 -15.16
CA THR A 118 -6.60 26.63 -15.35
C THR A 118 -5.37 25.93 -15.92
N THR A 119 -5.27 24.63 -15.69
CA THR A 119 -4.26 23.81 -16.35
C THR A 119 -4.73 22.37 -16.50
N MET A 120 -4.22 21.69 -17.52
CA MET A 120 -4.41 20.25 -17.71
C MET A 120 -3.37 19.49 -16.89
N VAL A 121 -3.82 18.45 -16.20
CA VAL A 121 -2.94 17.59 -15.41
C VAL A 121 -3.14 16.13 -15.75
N VAL A 122 -2.09 15.36 -15.53
CA VAL A 122 -2.14 13.91 -15.47
C VAL A 122 -2.41 13.51 -14.03
N VAL A 123 -3.46 12.73 -13.84
CA VAL A 123 -3.92 12.26 -12.54
C VAL A 123 -3.61 10.77 -12.44
N THR A 124 -2.87 10.36 -11.41
CA THR A 124 -2.48 8.97 -11.18
C THR A 124 -2.92 8.54 -9.80
N ALA A 125 -3.47 7.33 -9.67
CA ALA A 125 -3.69 6.70 -8.37
C ALA A 125 -3.25 5.24 -8.42
N TYR A 126 -2.92 4.69 -7.26
CA TYR A 126 -2.52 3.30 -7.11
C TYR A 126 -3.60 2.57 -6.30
N ILE A 127 -4.13 1.51 -6.87
CA ILE A 127 -5.15 0.66 -6.24
C ILE A 127 -4.43 -0.41 -5.41
N PRO A 128 -4.48 -0.34 -4.07
CA PRO A 128 -3.84 -1.34 -3.22
C PRO A 128 -4.57 -2.70 -3.27
N PRO A 129 -3.92 -3.78 -2.81
CA PRO A 129 -4.58 -5.05 -2.54
C PRO A 129 -5.72 -4.88 -1.52
N LEU A 130 -6.73 -5.75 -1.58
CA LEU A 130 -7.85 -5.79 -0.62
C LEU A 130 -8.77 -4.56 -0.59
N ILE A 131 -8.60 -3.63 -1.54
CA ILE A 131 -9.47 -2.46 -1.64
C ILE A 131 -10.92 -2.88 -1.90
N ARG A 132 -11.86 -2.18 -1.28
CA ARG A 132 -13.29 -2.34 -1.50
C ARG A 132 -13.87 -1.18 -2.29
N THR A 133 -14.96 -1.45 -3.00
CA THR A 133 -15.70 -0.41 -3.71
C THR A 133 -16.09 0.70 -2.74
N GLY A 134 -15.74 1.94 -3.08
CA GLY A 134 -16.00 3.12 -2.26
C GLY A 134 -14.85 3.53 -1.33
N ASP A 135 -13.82 2.69 -1.16
CA ASP A 135 -12.64 3.05 -0.37
C ASP A 135 -11.89 4.23 -1.01
N PRO A 136 -11.26 5.10 -0.18
CA PRO A 136 -10.50 6.23 -0.67
C PRO A 136 -9.22 5.80 -1.37
N LEU A 137 -8.80 6.60 -2.34
CA LEU A 137 -7.52 6.48 -3.05
C LEU A 137 -6.75 7.79 -2.88
N ASP A 138 -5.46 7.68 -2.60
CA ASP A 138 -4.56 8.82 -2.75
C ASP A 138 -4.31 9.10 -4.23
N VAL A 139 -4.33 10.38 -4.56
CA VAL A 139 -4.22 10.85 -5.94
C VAL A 139 -2.95 11.67 -6.09
N GLU A 140 -2.10 11.27 -7.02
CA GLU A 140 -0.97 12.06 -7.49
C GLU A 140 -1.35 12.89 -8.70
N ILE A 141 -0.87 14.13 -8.71
CA ILE A 141 -1.09 15.09 -9.79
C ILE A 141 0.25 15.53 -10.32
N LYS A 142 0.44 15.37 -11.62
CA LYS A 142 1.64 15.81 -12.34
C LYS A 142 1.24 16.59 -13.58
N LEU A 143 2.04 17.60 -13.92
CA LEU A 143 1.90 18.26 -15.21
C LEU A 143 2.27 17.30 -16.35
N PRO A 144 1.58 17.39 -17.49
CA PRO A 144 1.98 16.67 -18.69
C PRO A 144 3.32 17.20 -19.22
N ASP A 145 4.04 16.35 -19.95
CA ASP A 145 5.30 16.74 -20.58
C ASP A 145 5.09 17.93 -21.54
N GLY A 146 6.00 18.91 -21.46
CA GLY A 146 5.93 20.13 -22.27
C GLY A 146 4.97 21.20 -21.74
N SER A 147 4.40 21.02 -20.55
CA SER A 147 3.62 22.05 -19.87
C SER A 147 4.48 23.26 -19.48
N LEU A 148 3.96 24.48 -19.69
CA LEU A 148 4.52 25.77 -19.25
C LEU A 148 3.83 26.32 -17.99
N THR A 149 2.95 25.53 -17.36
CA THR A 149 2.33 25.88 -16.07
C THR A 149 3.42 26.10 -15.03
N LYS A 150 3.32 27.21 -14.29
CA LYS A 150 4.34 27.63 -13.31
C LYS A 150 4.11 27.09 -11.90
N SER A 151 2.86 26.85 -11.53
CA SER A 151 2.51 26.37 -10.20
C SER A 151 1.08 25.83 -10.15
N LEU A 152 0.89 24.73 -9.40
CA LEU A 152 -0.40 24.17 -9.02
C LEU A 152 -0.95 24.72 -7.69
N LYS A 153 -0.28 25.71 -7.08
CA LYS A 153 -0.66 26.27 -5.78
C LYS A 153 -2.08 26.85 -5.81
N GLY A 154 -2.88 26.50 -4.79
CA GLY A 154 -4.29 26.90 -4.69
C GLY A 154 -5.22 26.22 -5.70
N GLY A 155 -4.68 25.27 -6.49
CA GLY A 155 -5.45 24.54 -7.48
C GLY A 155 -6.46 23.58 -6.87
N TYR A 156 -7.57 23.40 -7.57
CA TYR A 156 -8.58 22.39 -7.28
C TYR A 156 -8.77 21.49 -8.51
N LEU A 157 -8.60 20.18 -8.34
CA LEU A 157 -8.86 19.18 -9.37
C LEU A 157 -10.36 18.94 -9.49
N LEU A 158 -10.92 19.19 -10.67
CA LEU A 158 -12.30 18.82 -10.98
C LEU A 158 -12.45 17.29 -11.05
N PRO A 159 -13.65 16.75 -10.75
CA PRO A 159 -13.88 15.29 -10.78
C PRO A 159 -13.36 14.67 -12.08
N SER A 160 -12.48 13.69 -12.00
CA SER A 160 -11.75 13.11 -13.14
C SER A 160 -11.77 11.59 -13.03
N PHE A 161 -12.17 10.90 -14.09
CA PHE A 161 -12.21 9.44 -14.10
C PHE A 161 -10.81 8.86 -14.26
N LEU A 162 -10.54 7.78 -13.52
CA LEU A 162 -9.29 7.04 -13.56
C LEU A 162 -9.53 5.68 -14.20
N ARG A 163 -8.71 5.36 -15.20
CA ARG A 163 -8.79 4.14 -15.98
C ARG A 163 -7.49 3.36 -15.87
N GLU A 164 -7.60 2.05 -15.94
CA GLU A 164 -6.45 1.17 -16.06
C GLU A 164 -5.84 1.33 -17.46
N TYR A 165 -4.50 1.31 -17.54
CA TYR A 165 -3.80 1.28 -18.82
C TYR A 165 -2.83 0.11 -18.82
N ALA A 166 -2.92 -0.74 -19.84
CA ALA A 166 -2.01 -1.84 -20.06
C ALA A 166 -1.10 -1.56 -21.25
N TYR A 167 0.21 -1.75 -21.07
CA TYR A 167 1.16 -1.75 -22.17
C TYR A 167 1.07 -3.08 -22.92
N LEU A 168 0.80 -3.03 -24.22
CA LEU A 168 0.81 -4.21 -25.07
C LEU A 168 2.24 -4.55 -25.51
N PRO A 169 2.62 -5.84 -25.61
CA PRO A 169 3.96 -6.28 -26.05
C PRO A 169 4.34 -5.79 -27.45
N GLU A 170 3.33 -5.64 -28.31
CA GLU A 170 3.47 -5.20 -29.70
C GLU A 170 3.64 -3.68 -29.84
N GLY A 171 3.66 -2.95 -28.72
CA GLY A 171 3.69 -1.50 -28.69
C GLY A 171 2.27 -0.92 -28.78
N GLY A 172 1.85 -0.22 -27.72
CA GLY A 172 0.54 0.42 -27.65
C GLY A 172 0.01 0.44 -26.23
N LEU A 173 -0.76 1.48 -25.91
CA LEU A 173 -1.45 1.62 -24.64
C LEU A 173 -2.90 1.19 -24.83
N ARG A 174 -3.33 0.11 -24.17
CA ARG A 174 -4.72 -0.32 -24.18
C ARG A 174 -5.43 0.30 -22.98
N GLU A 175 -6.45 1.07 -23.27
CA GLU A 175 -7.35 1.62 -22.27
C GLU A 175 -8.24 0.50 -21.71
N GLY A 176 -8.20 0.35 -20.40
CA GLY A 176 -8.94 -0.64 -19.64
C GLY A 176 -10.25 -0.07 -19.08
N ARG A 177 -10.69 -0.66 -17.97
CA ARG A 177 -11.93 -0.25 -17.30
C ARG A 177 -11.72 1.02 -16.49
N GLU A 178 -12.80 1.77 -16.31
CA GLU A 178 -12.85 2.84 -15.32
C GLU A 178 -12.93 2.22 -13.92
N LEU A 179 -11.98 2.58 -13.06
CA LEU A 179 -11.80 1.97 -11.74
C LEU A 179 -11.71 3.00 -10.62
N GLY A 180 -11.73 4.30 -10.93
CA GLY A 180 -11.78 5.33 -9.90
C GLY A 180 -12.31 6.68 -10.38
N LEU A 181 -12.64 7.51 -9.41
CA LEU A 181 -13.01 8.92 -9.60
C LEU A 181 -12.19 9.77 -8.63
N ALA A 182 -11.50 10.78 -9.13
CA ALA A 182 -10.61 11.65 -8.34
C ALA A 182 -11.04 13.13 -8.42
N GLY A 183 -10.88 13.87 -7.33
CA GLY A 183 -11.10 15.32 -7.31
C GLY A 183 -10.85 15.92 -5.92
N GLY A 184 -10.60 17.23 -5.87
CA GLY A 184 -10.37 17.91 -4.59
C GLY A 184 -9.26 18.96 -4.63
N PRO A 185 -8.99 19.61 -3.48
CA PRO A 185 -7.95 20.62 -3.35
C PRO A 185 -6.56 19.98 -3.40
N ILE A 186 -5.63 20.61 -4.11
CA ILE A 186 -4.28 20.08 -4.35
C ILE A 186 -3.34 20.50 -3.23
N LEU A 187 -2.71 19.52 -2.59
CA LEU A 187 -1.59 19.74 -1.67
C LEU A 187 -0.28 19.61 -2.44
N LEU A 188 0.60 20.60 -2.35
CA LEU A 188 1.89 20.56 -3.05
C LEU A 188 2.94 19.72 -2.31
N ASN A 189 3.83 19.09 -3.08
CA ASN A 189 4.89 18.24 -2.53
C ASN A 189 6.13 19.01 -2.04
N GLY A 190 6.12 20.34 -2.14
CA GLY A 190 7.22 21.20 -1.73
C GLY A 190 7.05 22.62 -2.26
N ASP A 191 7.91 23.52 -1.78
CA ASP A 191 7.96 24.92 -2.21
C ASP A 191 9.05 25.17 -3.29
N ASP A 192 9.79 24.13 -3.66
CA ASP A 192 10.81 24.16 -4.72
C ASP A 192 10.18 24.07 -6.12
N ALA A 193 10.97 24.36 -7.16
CA ALA A 193 10.47 24.40 -8.53
C ALA A 193 9.80 23.08 -8.95
N ASN A 194 10.27 21.91 -8.47
CA ASN A 194 9.62 20.64 -8.77
C ASN A 194 8.38 20.40 -7.89
N GLY A 195 8.42 20.80 -6.61
CA GLY A 195 7.29 20.70 -5.68
C GLY A 195 6.08 21.55 -6.09
N LEU A 196 6.29 22.69 -6.76
CA LEU A 196 5.20 23.53 -7.26
C LEU A 196 4.46 22.92 -8.47
N LEU A 197 5.07 21.96 -9.17
CA LEU A 197 4.55 21.33 -10.39
C LEU A 197 3.95 19.94 -10.14
N ARG A 198 4.01 19.47 -8.89
CA ARG A 198 3.51 18.16 -8.47
C ARG A 198 2.71 18.31 -7.18
N GLY A 199 1.58 17.63 -7.12
CA GLY A 199 0.75 17.64 -5.94
C GLY A 199 0.16 16.28 -5.63
N VAL A 200 -0.43 16.19 -4.45
CA VAL A 200 -1.22 15.06 -3.99
C VAL A 200 -2.58 15.54 -3.50
N ILE A 201 -3.59 14.69 -3.60
CA ILE A 201 -4.88 14.89 -2.92
C ILE A 201 -5.08 13.68 -2.00
N PRO A 202 -4.78 13.82 -0.68
CA PRO A 202 -4.93 12.73 0.28
C PRO A 202 -6.40 12.28 0.34
N GLY A 203 -6.65 11.00 0.08
CA GLY A 203 -8.00 10.44 -0.02
C GLY A 203 -8.91 11.13 -1.04
N GLY A 204 -8.35 11.80 -2.04
CA GLY A 204 -9.07 12.57 -3.06
C GLY A 204 -9.72 11.72 -4.15
N GLY A 205 -9.39 10.43 -4.19
CA GLY A 205 -9.96 9.45 -5.10
C GLY A 205 -10.92 8.51 -4.39
N GLN A 206 -11.82 7.89 -5.17
CA GLN A 206 -12.67 6.81 -4.72
C GLN A 206 -12.56 5.65 -5.70
N PHE A 207 -12.35 4.44 -5.18
CA PHE A 207 -12.34 3.23 -6.00
C PHE A 207 -13.77 2.84 -6.40
N THR A 208 -14.00 2.63 -7.70
CA THR A 208 -15.33 2.30 -8.27
C THR A 208 -15.39 0.90 -8.87
N GLY A 209 -14.28 0.16 -8.85
CA GLY A 209 -14.21 -1.21 -9.34
C GLY A 209 -14.81 -2.25 -8.38
N THR A 210 -14.66 -3.53 -8.74
CA THR A 210 -15.04 -4.67 -7.90
C THR A 210 -13.97 -4.96 -6.86
N GLU A 211 -14.39 -5.45 -5.69
CA GLU A 211 -13.48 -5.85 -4.60
C GLU A 211 -12.38 -6.81 -5.08
N ARG A 212 -11.14 -6.57 -4.63
CA ARG A 212 -9.98 -7.40 -4.98
C ARG A 212 -9.65 -8.36 -3.83
N ASN A 213 -9.85 -9.65 -4.06
CA ASN A 213 -9.36 -10.71 -3.17
C ASN A 213 -7.93 -11.11 -3.54
N LEU A 214 -7.17 -11.58 -2.55
CA LEU A 214 -5.87 -12.19 -2.81
C LEU A 214 -6.05 -13.55 -3.49
N THR A 215 -5.06 -13.96 -4.28
CA THR A 215 -5.05 -15.27 -4.92
C THR A 215 -3.76 -15.99 -4.57
N ILE A 216 -3.86 -17.26 -4.20
CA ILE A 216 -2.71 -18.15 -4.09
C ILE A 216 -2.60 -18.92 -5.40
N ARG A 217 -1.41 -18.91 -6.01
CA ARG A 217 -1.09 -19.68 -7.22
C ARG A 217 -0.15 -20.84 -6.85
N LEU A 218 -0.39 -22.01 -7.43
CA LEU A 218 0.51 -23.15 -7.27
C LEU A 218 1.69 -23.03 -8.23
N ARG A 219 2.89 -23.37 -7.74
CA ARG A 219 4.09 -23.49 -8.58
C ARG A 219 3.88 -24.57 -9.65
N GLU A 220 4.45 -24.37 -10.83
CA GLU A 220 4.27 -25.22 -12.03
C GLU A 220 4.38 -26.72 -11.73
N ASP A 221 5.44 -27.09 -11.01
CA ASP A 221 5.78 -28.48 -10.65
C ASP A 221 4.75 -29.18 -9.74
N TYR A 222 3.82 -28.43 -9.15
CA TYR A 222 2.85 -28.91 -8.18
C TYR A 222 1.39 -28.62 -8.56
N ARG A 223 1.14 -28.07 -9.77
CA ARG A 223 -0.22 -27.81 -10.27
C ARG A 223 -1.02 -29.10 -10.37
N SER A 224 -2.13 -29.16 -9.64
CA SER A 224 -3.07 -30.27 -9.63
C SER A 224 -4.28 -29.91 -8.78
N ALA A 225 -5.48 -30.25 -9.26
CA ALA A 225 -6.72 -30.10 -8.48
C ALA A 225 -6.62 -30.75 -7.08
N LYS A 226 -5.92 -31.89 -6.96
CA LYS A 226 -5.71 -32.57 -5.67
C LYS A 226 -4.87 -31.74 -4.70
N MET A 227 -3.80 -31.11 -5.20
CA MET A 227 -2.94 -30.24 -4.41
C MET A 227 -3.67 -28.96 -4.00
N THR A 228 -4.37 -28.32 -4.95
CA THR A 228 -5.16 -27.11 -4.70
C THR A 228 -6.20 -27.33 -3.61
N VAL A 229 -7.01 -28.39 -3.71
CA VAL A 229 -8.01 -28.73 -2.69
C VAL A 229 -7.33 -28.99 -1.35
N ARG A 230 -6.23 -29.75 -1.32
CA ARG A 230 -5.50 -30.06 -0.08
C ARG A 230 -4.95 -28.81 0.62
N ILE A 231 -4.34 -27.89 -0.13
CA ILE A 231 -3.84 -26.61 0.39
C ILE A 231 -5.01 -25.75 0.89
N ALA A 232 -6.07 -25.61 0.08
CA ALA A 232 -7.24 -24.82 0.45
C ALA A 232 -7.91 -25.35 1.72
N ASP A 233 -8.05 -26.67 1.87
CA ASP A 233 -8.61 -27.30 3.06
C ASP A 233 -7.74 -27.04 4.31
N LYS A 234 -6.41 -27.07 4.16
CA LYS A 234 -5.48 -26.80 5.26
C LYS A 234 -5.56 -25.35 5.71
N ILE A 235 -5.55 -24.41 4.76
CA ILE A 235 -5.72 -22.98 5.06
C ILE A 235 -7.11 -22.74 5.66
N GLY A 236 -8.17 -23.29 5.07
CA GLY A 236 -9.56 -23.15 5.54
C GLY A 236 -9.84 -23.78 6.90
N SER A 237 -9.08 -24.81 7.29
CA SER A 237 -9.15 -25.40 8.64
C SER A 237 -8.60 -24.44 9.70
N ARG A 238 -7.48 -23.77 9.40
CA ARG A 238 -6.86 -22.77 10.28
C ARG A 238 -7.59 -21.42 10.27
N PHE A 239 -8.08 -21.01 9.10
CA PHE A 239 -8.69 -19.71 8.85
C PHE A 239 -10.11 -19.88 8.30
N HIS A 240 -11.08 -19.49 9.12
CA HIS A 240 -12.49 -19.53 8.78
C HIS A 240 -13.17 -18.24 9.25
N GLY A 241 -14.11 -17.76 8.46
CA GLY A 241 -14.99 -16.65 8.82
C GLY A 241 -16.41 -17.16 9.03
N TYR A 242 -17.31 -16.22 9.30
CA TYR A 242 -18.75 -16.46 9.37
C TYR A 242 -19.44 -15.52 8.39
N ASP A 243 -20.49 -15.99 7.72
CA ASP A 243 -21.30 -15.12 6.88
C ASP A 243 -22.35 -14.33 7.68
N SER A 244 -23.13 -13.50 6.99
CA SER A 244 -24.21 -12.70 7.58
C SER A 244 -25.30 -13.53 8.29
N HIS A 245 -25.34 -14.85 8.07
CA HIS A 245 -26.27 -15.77 8.72
C HIS A 245 -25.58 -16.62 9.80
N GLY A 246 -24.31 -16.32 10.14
CA GLY A 246 -23.53 -17.05 11.14
C GLY A 246 -23.00 -18.40 10.67
N ILE A 247 -23.03 -18.69 9.36
CA ILE A 247 -22.54 -19.96 8.82
C ILE A 247 -21.02 -19.88 8.63
N LYS A 248 -20.31 -20.86 9.19
CA LYS A 248 -18.86 -20.99 9.06
C LYS A 248 -18.45 -21.18 7.59
N ARG A 249 -17.53 -20.35 7.10
CA ARG A 249 -17.00 -20.40 5.73
C ARG A 249 -15.47 -20.47 5.76
N PRO A 250 -14.84 -21.37 4.98
CA PRO A 250 -13.39 -21.36 4.85
C PRO A 250 -12.94 -20.09 4.13
N LEU A 251 -11.83 -19.51 4.59
CA LEU A 251 -11.25 -18.31 3.98
C LEU A 251 -10.34 -18.62 2.78
N ALA A 252 -10.25 -19.88 2.36
CA ALA A 252 -9.58 -20.29 1.13
C ALA A 252 -10.54 -21.14 0.29
N LYS A 253 -10.70 -20.79 -0.99
CA LYS A 253 -11.57 -21.51 -1.92
C LYS A 253 -10.81 -21.89 -3.19
N PRO A 254 -10.73 -23.19 -3.53
CA PRO A 254 -10.12 -23.60 -4.78
C PRO A 254 -10.96 -23.08 -5.96
N LYS A 255 -10.31 -22.48 -6.96
CA LYS A 255 -10.95 -21.96 -8.18
C LYS A 255 -10.62 -22.81 -9.40
N THR A 256 -9.35 -23.16 -9.55
CA THR A 256 -8.84 -23.99 -10.65
C THR A 256 -7.85 -25.01 -10.10
N ASP A 257 -7.25 -25.83 -10.96
CA ASP A 257 -6.16 -26.75 -10.62
C ASP A 257 -4.84 -26.05 -10.24
N GLN A 258 -4.78 -24.72 -10.33
CA GLN A 258 -3.60 -23.90 -10.02
C GLN A 258 -3.89 -22.66 -9.17
N ALA A 259 -5.16 -22.29 -8.94
CA ALA A 259 -5.52 -21.06 -8.22
C ALA A 259 -6.48 -21.31 -7.06
N ILE A 260 -6.21 -20.64 -5.95
CA ILE A 260 -7.04 -20.60 -4.74
C ILE A 260 -7.38 -19.13 -4.47
N GLU A 261 -8.66 -18.81 -4.41
CA GLU A 261 -9.13 -17.50 -3.92
C GLU A 261 -8.98 -17.44 -2.41
N LEU A 262 -8.34 -16.38 -1.93
CA LEU A 262 -8.04 -16.16 -0.52
C LEU A 262 -8.79 -14.93 -0.01
N PHE A 263 -9.60 -15.15 1.04
CA PHE A 263 -10.26 -14.12 1.80
C PHE A 263 -9.41 -13.81 3.04
N VAL A 264 -9.14 -12.54 3.30
CA VAL A 264 -8.33 -12.16 4.46
C VAL A 264 -9.21 -12.12 5.70
N SER A 265 -8.73 -12.73 6.78
CA SER A 265 -9.40 -12.69 8.08
C SER A 265 -9.41 -11.26 8.62
N ASP A 266 -10.50 -10.86 9.30
CA ASP A 266 -10.64 -9.52 9.87
C ASP A 266 -9.45 -9.17 10.80
N GLN A 267 -8.94 -10.15 11.54
CA GLN A 267 -7.78 -9.99 12.45
C GLN A 267 -6.50 -9.54 11.72
N TYR A 268 -6.36 -9.85 10.43
CA TYR A 268 -5.18 -9.53 9.65
C TYR A 268 -5.43 -8.47 8.58
N ARG A 269 -6.64 -7.88 8.53
CA ARG A 269 -7.03 -6.98 7.43
C ARG A 269 -6.12 -5.75 7.33
N ASP A 270 -5.67 -5.25 8.47
CA ASP A 270 -4.80 -4.07 8.59
C ASP A 270 -3.29 -4.42 8.59
N ASN A 271 -2.97 -5.72 8.50
CA ASN A 271 -1.63 -6.25 8.27
C ASN A 271 -1.68 -7.56 7.45
N TYR A 272 -2.14 -7.48 6.20
CA TYR A 272 -2.24 -8.66 5.34
C TYR A 272 -0.86 -9.29 5.00
N PRO A 273 0.29 -8.56 4.97
CA PRO A 273 1.58 -9.22 4.80
C PRO A 273 1.85 -10.29 5.86
N ARG A 274 1.48 -10.03 7.13
CA ARG A 274 1.58 -11.04 8.20
C ARG A 274 0.69 -12.25 7.92
N PHE A 275 -0.54 -12.04 7.45
CA PHE A 275 -1.43 -13.15 7.07
C PHE A 275 -0.77 -14.12 6.08
N LEU A 276 -0.06 -13.56 5.10
CA LEU A 276 0.66 -14.32 4.09
C LEU A 276 1.88 -15.03 4.68
N GLN A 277 2.62 -14.41 5.60
CA GLN A 277 3.71 -15.07 6.35
C GLN A 277 3.19 -16.28 7.15
N VAL A 278 2.05 -16.13 7.83
CA VAL A 278 1.45 -17.22 8.61
C VAL A 278 0.96 -18.36 7.71
N ILE A 279 0.29 -18.05 6.59
CA ILE A 279 -0.14 -19.06 5.61
C ILE A 279 1.03 -19.86 5.07
N ARG A 280 2.16 -19.20 4.76
CA ARG A 280 3.37 -19.88 4.26
C ARG A 280 3.92 -20.89 5.27
N ASN A 281 3.72 -20.66 6.57
CA ASN A 281 4.18 -21.51 7.66
C ASN A 281 3.19 -22.62 8.07
N ILE A 282 2.02 -22.72 7.44
CA ILE A 282 1.10 -23.84 7.68
C ILE A 282 1.71 -25.14 7.14
N ARG A 283 1.66 -26.21 7.96
CA ARG A 283 2.11 -27.55 7.55
C ARG A 283 1.07 -28.23 6.63
N LEU A 284 1.51 -28.67 5.46
CA LEU A 284 0.71 -29.44 4.51
C LEU A 284 0.40 -30.84 5.07
N THR A 285 1.42 -31.51 5.60
CA THR A 285 1.33 -32.86 6.17
C THR A 285 2.26 -32.98 7.36
N GLU A 286 1.75 -33.55 8.45
CA GLU A 286 2.49 -33.74 9.70
C GLU A 286 1.84 -34.88 10.48
N SER A 287 2.65 -35.78 11.06
CA SER A 287 2.17 -36.81 11.97
C SER A 287 1.99 -36.26 13.39
N GLN A 288 1.23 -36.95 14.25
CA GLN A 288 1.06 -36.56 15.65
C GLN A 288 2.40 -36.52 16.41
N VAL A 289 3.31 -37.46 16.11
CA VAL A 289 4.63 -37.53 16.76
C VAL A 289 5.54 -36.41 16.26
N ASP A 290 5.60 -36.18 14.94
CA ASP A 290 6.36 -35.05 14.38
C ASP A 290 5.88 -33.71 14.95
N ASN A 291 4.56 -33.55 15.10
CA ASN A 291 3.97 -32.34 15.66
C ASN A 291 4.42 -32.08 17.10
N GLN A 292 4.43 -33.11 17.95
CA GLN A 292 4.88 -32.98 19.34
C GLN A 292 6.36 -32.63 19.45
N LEU A 293 7.22 -33.28 18.65
CA LEU A 293 8.65 -32.97 18.61
C LEU A 293 8.88 -31.53 18.14
N ARG A 294 8.20 -31.11 17.07
CA ARG A 294 8.29 -29.75 16.56
C ARG A 294 7.83 -28.72 17.59
N LEU A 295 6.77 -28.98 18.35
CA LEU A 295 6.31 -28.06 19.39
C LEU A 295 7.40 -27.82 20.45
N GLN A 296 8.16 -28.84 20.84
CA GLN A 296 9.28 -28.71 21.78
C GLN A 296 10.45 -27.91 21.18
N GLU A 297 10.77 -28.15 19.91
CA GLU A 297 11.79 -27.39 19.18
C GLU A 297 11.40 -25.92 19.05
N LEU A 298 10.15 -25.64 18.66
CA LEU A 298 9.62 -24.29 18.52
C LEU A 298 9.57 -23.55 19.85
N GLN A 299 9.20 -24.23 20.94
CA GLN A 299 9.24 -23.67 22.28
C GLN A 299 10.66 -23.23 22.65
N SER A 300 11.66 -24.08 22.36
CA SER A 300 13.07 -23.77 22.63
C SER A 300 13.58 -22.60 21.77
N ALA A 301 13.22 -22.58 20.48
CA ALA A 301 13.59 -21.52 19.55
C ALA A 301 12.89 -20.18 19.86
N LEU A 302 11.64 -20.22 20.35
CA LEU A 302 10.90 -19.01 20.72
C LEU A 302 11.60 -18.21 21.82
N MET A 303 12.36 -18.88 22.70
CA MET A 303 13.05 -18.25 23.82
C MET A 303 14.32 -17.49 23.43
N LYS A 304 14.77 -17.57 22.16
CA LYS A 304 15.99 -16.93 21.64
C LYS A 304 15.64 -15.91 20.57
N GLY A 305 16.17 -14.70 20.66
CA GLY A 305 15.82 -13.57 19.78
C GLY A 305 16.01 -13.90 18.30
N ASP A 306 17.18 -14.43 17.93
CA ASP A 306 17.58 -14.75 16.56
C ASP A 306 16.69 -15.79 15.85
N THR A 307 16.03 -16.67 16.60
CA THR A 307 15.16 -17.74 16.07
C THR A 307 13.68 -17.53 16.40
N SER A 308 13.37 -16.57 17.28
CA SER A 308 12.02 -16.32 17.78
C SER A 308 11.03 -15.90 16.70
N GLU A 309 11.44 -15.17 15.67
CA GLU A 309 10.54 -14.71 14.61
C GLU A 309 9.91 -15.88 13.85
N GLN A 310 10.77 -16.79 13.35
CA GLN A 310 10.30 -17.97 12.62
C GLN A 310 9.51 -18.91 13.54
N ALA A 311 9.95 -19.07 14.79
CA ALA A 311 9.26 -19.91 15.77
C ALA A 311 7.84 -19.38 16.07
N ALA A 312 7.70 -18.06 16.30
CA ALA A 312 6.43 -17.41 16.55
C ALA A 312 5.47 -17.53 15.35
N LEU A 313 5.95 -17.34 14.12
CA LEU A 313 5.13 -17.50 12.91
C LEU A 313 4.64 -18.95 12.73
N GLU A 314 5.49 -19.95 12.99
CA GLU A 314 5.09 -21.35 12.94
C GLU A 314 4.08 -21.73 14.04
N LEU A 315 4.24 -21.19 15.24
CA LEU A 315 3.27 -21.36 16.34
C LEU A 315 1.94 -20.66 16.01
N GLU A 316 1.97 -19.45 15.45
CA GLU A 316 0.79 -18.73 14.99
C GLU A 316 0.04 -19.49 13.87
N ALA A 317 0.79 -20.14 12.97
CA ALA A 317 0.23 -20.99 11.92
C ALA A 317 -0.48 -22.24 12.47
N ILE A 318 -0.07 -22.76 13.64
CA ILE A 318 -0.78 -23.82 14.35
C ILE A 318 -2.11 -23.32 14.89
N GLY A 319 -2.17 -22.06 15.35
CA GLY A 319 -3.38 -21.41 15.86
C GLY A 319 -3.49 -21.47 17.38
N THR A 320 -4.73 -21.47 17.88
CA THR A 320 -5.04 -21.33 19.33
C THR A 320 -4.38 -22.40 20.21
N ASN A 321 -4.08 -23.58 19.67
CA ASN A 321 -3.40 -24.65 20.42
C ASN A 321 -1.95 -24.28 20.81
N ALA A 322 -1.33 -23.31 20.14
CA ALA A 322 0.01 -22.84 20.45
C ALA A 322 0.06 -21.70 21.49
N ILE A 323 -1.09 -21.17 21.92
CA ILE A 323 -1.18 -20.06 22.88
C ILE A 323 -0.39 -20.34 24.17
N PRO A 324 -0.46 -21.54 24.81
CA PRO A 324 0.31 -21.80 26.03
C PRO A 324 1.82 -21.62 25.82
N LEU A 325 2.37 -22.13 24.71
CA LEU A 325 3.79 -22.00 24.38
C LEU A 325 4.17 -20.54 24.10
N LEU A 326 3.31 -19.80 23.41
CA LEU A 326 3.53 -18.38 23.16
C LEU A 326 3.53 -17.56 24.47
N LYS A 327 2.68 -17.92 25.46
CA LYS A 327 2.71 -17.27 26.78
C LYS A 327 3.99 -17.54 27.55
N GLU A 328 4.61 -18.70 27.37
CA GLU A 328 5.94 -18.96 27.92
C GLU A 328 7.01 -18.09 27.26
N GLY A 329 6.90 -17.82 25.95
CA GLY A 329 7.76 -16.87 25.23
C GLY A 329 7.75 -15.45 25.80
N LEU A 330 6.65 -15.02 26.43
CA LEU A 330 6.59 -13.73 27.13
C LEU A 330 7.54 -13.65 28.33
N GLN A 331 8.04 -14.78 28.83
CA GLN A 331 9.00 -14.85 29.93
C GLN A 331 10.46 -14.95 29.43
N ALA A 332 10.70 -14.82 28.12
CA ALA A 332 12.05 -14.83 27.56
C ALA A 332 12.90 -13.67 28.10
N ILE A 333 14.21 -13.94 28.24
CA ILE A 333 15.18 -12.95 28.71
C ILE A 333 15.31 -11.81 27.71
N GLU A 334 15.32 -12.15 26.42
CA GLU A 334 15.50 -11.21 25.32
C GLU A 334 14.19 -10.53 24.93
N GLN A 335 14.24 -9.20 24.76
CA GLN A 335 13.06 -8.40 24.41
C GLN A 335 12.49 -8.78 23.04
N GLU A 336 13.34 -9.12 22.07
CA GLU A 336 12.92 -9.60 20.75
C GLU A 336 12.06 -10.86 20.87
N ALA A 337 12.49 -11.86 21.64
CA ALA A 337 11.74 -13.09 21.86
C ALA A 337 10.37 -12.82 22.50
N ARG A 338 10.33 -11.97 23.53
CA ARG A 338 9.07 -11.53 24.17
C ARG A 338 8.15 -10.84 23.15
N PHE A 339 8.70 -9.94 22.35
CA PHE A 339 7.97 -9.22 21.30
C PHE A 339 7.34 -10.18 20.29
N ARG A 340 8.11 -11.12 19.71
CA ARG A 340 7.59 -12.06 18.70
C ARG A 340 6.48 -12.95 19.26
N ALA A 341 6.62 -13.38 20.52
CA ALA A 341 5.57 -14.12 21.22
C ALA A 341 4.30 -13.27 21.44
N ALA A 342 4.46 -12.03 21.92
CA ALA A 342 3.35 -11.10 22.16
C ALA A 342 2.62 -10.72 20.87
N GLU A 343 3.37 -10.52 19.79
CA GLU A 343 2.83 -10.23 18.47
C GLU A 343 1.96 -11.38 17.97
N ALA A 344 2.46 -12.62 18.03
CA ALA A 344 1.68 -13.79 17.64
C ALA A 344 0.42 -13.99 18.50
N LEU A 345 0.50 -13.75 19.81
CA LEU A 345 -0.67 -13.79 20.70
C LEU A 345 -1.74 -12.78 20.29
N ALA A 346 -1.36 -11.56 19.93
CA ALA A 346 -2.31 -10.54 19.50
C ALA A 346 -3.09 -10.95 18.24
N TYR A 347 -2.43 -11.54 17.24
CA TYR A 347 -3.11 -12.07 16.05
C TYR A 347 -3.89 -13.37 16.29
N LEU A 348 -3.69 -14.02 17.44
CA LEU A 348 -4.52 -15.11 17.93
C LEU A 348 -5.67 -14.64 18.84
N ASP A 349 -5.88 -13.32 18.94
CA ASP A 349 -6.90 -12.67 19.79
C ASP A 349 -6.69 -12.97 21.29
N ASP A 350 -5.44 -13.19 21.72
CA ASP A 350 -5.07 -13.33 23.12
C ASP A 350 -4.32 -12.07 23.62
N PRO A 351 -4.83 -11.39 24.67
CA PRO A 351 -4.28 -10.11 25.10
C PRO A 351 -3.11 -10.22 26.08
N SER A 352 -2.62 -11.42 26.41
CA SER A 352 -1.60 -11.58 27.47
C SER A 352 -0.27 -10.88 27.14
N GLY A 353 -0.04 -10.52 25.87
CA GLY A 353 1.15 -9.81 25.41
C GLY A 353 1.02 -8.29 25.35
N VAL A 354 -0.11 -7.69 25.75
CA VAL A 354 -0.36 -6.23 25.56
C VAL A 354 0.72 -5.37 26.22
N GLU A 355 1.12 -5.69 27.46
CA GLU A 355 2.16 -4.91 28.16
C GLU A 355 3.51 -4.98 27.45
N VAL A 356 3.89 -6.16 26.94
CA VAL A 356 5.13 -6.33 26.16
C VAL A 356 5.07 -5.53 24.87
N LEU A 357 3.92 -5.54 24.17
CA LEU A 357 3.76 -4.74 22.96
C LEU A 357 3.87 -3.24 23.26
N LYS A 358 3.31 -2.78 24.39
CA LYS A 358 3.42 -1.39 24.82
C LYS A 358 4.87 -0.99 25.09
N GLU A 359 5.60 -1.77 25.88
CA GLU A 359 7.03 -1.57 26.17
C GLU A 359 7.85 -1.44 24.86
N VAL A 360 7.63 -2.37 23.93
CA VAL A 360 8.34 -2.38 22.64
C VAL A 360 8.02 -1.16 21.77
N VAL A 361 6.79 -0.64 21.81
CA VAL A 361 6.44 0.59 21.08
C VAL A 361 7.23 1.79 21.62
N GLU A 362 7.38 1.88 22.93
CA GLU A 362 8.09 2.95 23.63
C GLU A 362 9.60 2.86 23.35
N ASP A 363 10.18 1.69 23.58
CA ASP A 363 11.63 1.51 23.66
C ASP A 363 12.31 1.19 22.32
N GLU A 364 11.64 0.46 21.41
CA GLU A 364 12.29 -0.15 20.24
C GLU A 364 11.70 0.33 18.90
N PRO A 365 12.26 1.40 18.28
CA PRO A 365 11.79 1.93 17.02
C PRO A 365 11.71 0.91 15.87
N ALA A 366 12.53 -0.15 15.90
CA ALA A 366 12.56 -1.17 14.85
C ALA A 366 11.32 -2.07 14.84
N PHE A 367 10.79 -2.40 16.02
CA PHE A 367 9.59 -3.23 16.18
C PHE A 367 8.30 -2.42 16.29
N ARG A 368 8.40 -1.11 16.57
CA ARG A 368 7.28 -0.20 16.83
C ARG A 368 6.10 -0.30 15.85
N VAL A 369 6.36 -0.32 14.55
CA VAL A 369 5.29 -0.38 13.52
C VAL A 369 4.49 -1.68 13.61
N PHE A 370 5.17 -2.79 13.90
CA PHE A 370 4.59 -4.12 14.02
C PHE A 370 3.84 -4.27 15.35
N ALA A 371 4.40 -3.75 16.45
CA ALA A 371 3.77 -3.74 17.76
C ALA A 371 2.46 -2.93 17.78
N LEU A 372 2.44 -1.73 17.18
CA LEU A 372 1.22 -0.93 17.04
C LEU A 372 0.17 -1.62 16.15
N ALA A 373 0.60 -2.30 15.10
CA ALA A 373 -0.30 -3.08 14.27
C ALA A 373 -0.89 -4.28 15.02
N ALA A 374 -0.09 -4.97 15.84
CA ALA A 374 -0.56 -6.06 16.69
C ALA A 374 -1.57 -5.57 17.75
N LEU A 375 -1.27 -4.46 18.45
CA LEU A 375 -2.18 -3.84 19.42
C LEU A 375 -3.52 -3.45 18.78
N SER A 376 -3.50 -2.93 17.55
CA SER A 376 -4.74 -2.50 16.87
C SER A 376 -5.70 -3.66 16.56
N THR A 377 -5.18 -4.89 16.52
CA THR A 377 -5.98 -6.09 16.30
C THR A 377 -6.77 -6.52 17.55
N LEU A 378 -6.30 -6.16 18.74
CA LEU A 378 -6.92 -6.47 20.02
C LEU A 378 -7.95 -5.40 20.40
N LYS A 379 -9.23 -5.77 20.42
CA LYS A 379 -10.36 -4.85 20.70
C LYS A 379 -10.80 -4.85 22.17
N ASN A 380 -10.00 -5.42 23.05
CA ASN A 380 -10.30 -5.51 24.47
C ASN A 380 -9.94 -4.20 25.20
N GLY A 381 -10.47 -4.03 26.42
CA GLY A 381 -10.24 -2.81 27.20
C GLY A 381 -8.76 -2.58 27.54
N GLU A 382 -8.00 -3.66 27.79
CA GLU A 382 -6.57 -3.58 28.12
C GLU A 382 -5.74 -3.00 26.96
N SER A 383 -5.92 -3.51 25.73
CA SER A 383 -5.25 -2.96 24.54
C SER A 383 -5.65 -1.50 24.31
N VAL A 384 -6.95 -1.18 24.40
CA VAL A 384 -7.44 0.19 24.20
C VAL A 384 -6.82 1.16 25.22
N LEU A 385 -6.68 0.76 26.48
CA LEU A 385 -6.00 1.55 27.51
C LEU A 385 -4.51 1.71 27.20
N ALA A 386 -3.81 0.63 26.82
CA ALA A 386 -2.41 0.69 26.43
C ALA A 386 -2.17 1.66 25.25
N ILE A 387 -3.02 1.61 24.21
CA ILE A 387 -2.92 2.52 23.06
C ILE A 387 -3.22 3.97 23.48
N ARG A 388 -4.19 4.21 24.38
CA ARG A 388 -4.45 5.55 24.92
C ARG A 388 -3.27 6.09 25.70
N ASP A 389 -2.61 5.27 26.51
CA ASP A 389 -1.40 5.66 27.23
C ASP A 389 -0.30 6.08 26.25
N LEU A 390 -0.10 5.34 25.15
CA LEU A 390 0.89 5.65 24.11
C LEU A 390 0.63 6.99 23.39
N MET A 391 -0.61 7.51 23.38
CA MET A 391 -0.91 8.87 22.89
C MET A 391 -0.35 9.99 23.80
N ASN A 392 0.13 9.65 25.00
CA ASN A 392 0.83 10.53 25.93
C ASN A 392 2.36 10.41 25.86
N HIS A 393 2.89 9.66 24.91
CA HIS A 393 4.33 9.48 24.76
C HIS A 393 5.04 10.79 24.32
N SER A 394 6.32 10.94 24.64
CA SER A 394 7.10 12.14 24.29
C SER A 394 7.39 12.25 22.79
N ASP A 395 7.63 11.13 22.12
CA ASP A 395 7.84 11.04 20.67
C ASP A 395 6.50 11.12 19.92
N ILE A 396 6.40 12.09 19.00
CA ILE A 396 5.25 12.29 18.13
C ILE A 396 4.97 11.10 17.19
N GLU A 397 5.99 10.34 16.80
CA GLU A 397 5.83 9.14 15.99
C GLU A 397 4.99 8.08 16.72
N VAL A 398 5.27 7.87 18.01
CA VAL A 398 4.52 6.95 18.87
C VAL A 398 3.09 7.44 19.06
N ARG A 399 2.91 8.73 19.38
CA ARG A 399 1.58 9.31 19.61
C ARG A 399 0.67 9.19 18.40
N TYR A 400 1.16 9.57 17.21
CA TYR A 400 0.36 9.47 15.99
C TYR A 400 0.16 8.02 15.56
N GLY A 401 1.18 7.16 15.74
CA GLY A 401 1.05 5.72 15.53
C GLY A 401 -0.04 5.09 16.41
N ALA A 402 -0.10 5.47 17.68
CA ALA A 402 -1.12 5.06 18.64
C ALA A 402 -2.51 5.60 18.27
N PHE A 403 -2.63 6.88 17.89
CA PHE A 403 -3.89 7.45 17.37
C PHE A 403 -4.44 6.64 16.19
N ARG A 404 -3.57 6.24 15.25
CA ARG A 404 -3.94 5.42 14.09
C ARG A 404 -4.34 4.00 14.48
N ALA A 405 -3.62 3.37 15.42
CA ALA A 405 -3.98 2.08 15.97
C ALA A 405 -5.34 2.12 16.69
N LEU A 406 -5.59 3.16 17.49
CA LEU A 406 -6.86 3.35 18.19
C LEU A 406 -8.03 3.57 17.23
N SER A 407 -7.80 4.34 16.16
CA SER A 407 -8.82 4.59 15.11
C SER A 407 -9.26 3.31 14.38
N ILE A 408 -8.46 2.24 14.43
CA ILE A 408 -8.79 0.91 13.90
C ILE A 408 -9.43 0.03 14.97
N ALA A 409 -8.81 -0.07 16.15
CA ALA A 409 -9.28 -0.91 17.25
C ALA A 409 -10.64 -0.44 17.81
N SER A 410 -10.81 0.88 17.92
CA SER A 410 -11.96 1.57 18.50
C SER A 410 -12.29 2.86 17.70
N PRO A 411 -12.91 2.76 16.51
CA PRO A 411 -13.13 3.91 15.62
C PRO A 411 -13.97 5.07 16.20
N ASN A 412 -14.77 4.80 17.23
CA ASN A 412 -15.62 5.78 17.90
C ASN A 412 -15.17 5.99 19.36
N ASP A 413 -13.87 5.88 19.62
CA ASP A 413 -13.34 6.03 20.95
C ASP A 413 -13.66 7.42 21.55
N PRO A 414 -14.26 7.50 22.75
CA PRO A 414 -14.67 8.77 23.33
C PRO A 414 -13.52 9.71 23.70
N SER A 415 -12.26 9.21 23.77
CA SER A 415 -11.10 10.08 24.04
C SER A 415 -10.65 10.88 22.81
N ILE A 416 -11.23 10.63 21.64
CA ILE A 416 -10.92 11.36 20.41
C ILE A 416 -12.17 12.12 19.96
N LEU A 417 -12.18 13.43 20.17
CA LEU A 417 -13.19 14.30 19.57
C LEU A 417 -12.83 14.53 18.10
N THR A 418 -13.79 14.41 17.19
CA THR A 418 -13.56 14.63 15.75
C THR A 418 -14.53 15.66 15.19
N HIS A 419 -14.00 16.74 14.63
CA HIS A 419 -14.75 17.71 13.84
C HIS A 419 -14.54 17.45 12.35
N LYS A 420 -15.64 17.32 11.60
CA LYS A 420 -15.62 17.08 10.16
C LYS A 420 -15.99 18.36 9.42
N PHE A 421 -15.15 18.75 8.48
CA PHE A 421 -15.35 19.92 7.62
C PHE A 421 -15.74 19.52 6.19
N LYS A 422 -15.97 20.54 5.35
CA LYS A 422 -16.22 20.34 3.91
C LYS A 422 -15.00 19.69 3.25
N TYR A 423 -15.23 19.06 2.09
CA TYR A 423 -14.21 18.38 1.29
C TYR A 423 -13.47 17.23 2.00
N GLY A 424 -14.00 16.71 3.10
CA GLY A 424 -13.46 15.53 3.79
C GLY A 424 -12.37 15.82 4.81
N PHE A 425 -12.01 17.10 5.05
CA PHE A 425 -11.05 17.48 6.08
C PHE A 425 -11.58 17.15 7.49
N LYS A 426 -10.79 16.43 8.29
CA LYS A 426 -11.09 16.09 9.68
C LYS A 426 -10.07 16.72 10.62
N MET A 427 -10.54 17.27 11.72
CA MET A 427 -9.71 17.72 12.82
C MET A 427 -10.02 16.89 14.06
N HIS A 428 -9.01 16.23 14.59
CA HIS A 428 -9.09 15.35 15.74
C HIS A 428 -8.45 16.03 16.95
N PHE A 429 -9.07 15.90 18.11
CA PHE A 429 -8.57 16.40 19.37
C PHE A 429 -8.27 15.23 20.29
N VAL A 430 -7.04 15.18 20.78
CA VAL A 430 -6.55 14.17 21.70
C VAL A 430 -6.09 14.89 22.96
N GLU A 431 -6.72 14.56 24.09
CA GLU A 431 -6.20 14.96 25.39
C GLU A 431 -4.86 14.25 25.62
N SER A 432 -3.82 15.03 25.90
CA SER A 432 -2.47 14.50 26.09
C SER A 432 -1.79 15.19 27.27
N THR A 433 -1.09 14.42 28.10
CA THR A 433 -0.25 14.94 29.19
C THR A 433 1.15 15.32 28.72
N ALA A 434 1.52 14.97 27.48
CA ALA A 434 2.79 15.32 26.86
C ALA A 434 2.82 16.78 26.40
N SER A 435 3.97 17.20 25.86
CA SER A 435 4.08 18.50 25.21
C SER A 435 3.07 18.63 24.07
N PRO A 436 2.42 19.80 23.89
CA PRO A 436 1.47 19.97 22.80
C PRO A 436 2.12 19.70 21.45
N ALA A 437 1.34 19.17 20.52
CA ALA A 437 1.80 18.95 19.15
C ALA A 437 0.64 18.96 18.16
N VAL A 438 0.97 19.21 16.91
CA VAL A 438 0.05 19.11 15.77
C VAL A 438 0.62 18.12 14.77
N HIS A 439 -0.17 17.16 14.35
CA HIS A 439 0.20 16.24 13.28
C HIS A 439 -0.67 16.45 12.05
N LEU A 440 -0.04 16.50 10.88
CA LEU A 440 -0.66 16.56 9.55
C LEU A 440 -0.21 15.37 8.70
N THR A 441 -1.09 14.90 7.81
CA THR A 441 -0.72 13.86 6.85
C THR A 441 -0.93 14.28 5.40
N ARG A 442 -0.07 13.77 4.51
CA ARG A 442 -0.19 13.94 3.06
C ARG A 442 -0.79 12.72 2.38
N ARG A 443 -1.32 11.75 3.14
CA ARG A 443 -1.77 10.44 2.62
C ARG A 443 -3.01 9.93 3.33
N ARG A 444 -3.72 9.02 2.66
CA ARG A 444 -4.94 8.29 3.05
C ARG A 444 -6.18 9.15 3.28
N GLN A 445 -6.06 10.22 4.05
CA GLN A 445 -7.15 11.14 4.36
C GLN A 445 -6.62 12.53 4.73
N GLN A 446 -7.44 13.56 4.51
CA GLN A 446 -7.15 14.92 4.96
C GLN A 446 -7.46 15.00 6.46
N GLU A 447 -6.46 14.77 7.31
CA GLU A 447 -6.61 14.84 8.76
C GLU A 447 -5.55 15.70 9.44
N MET A 448 -5.98 16.41 10.48
CA MET A 448 -5.15 17.14 11.43
C MET A 448 -5.43 16.60 12.83
N VAL A 449 -4.39 16.25 13.57
CA VAL A 449 -4.50 15.75 14.95
C VAL A 449 -3.85 16.74 15.91
N LEU A 450 -4.62 17.23 16.87
CA LEU A 450 -4.18 18.11 17.94
C LEU A 450 -3.94 17.30 19.21
N PHE A 451 -2.67 17.15 19.62
CA PHE A 451 -2.31 16.62 20.94
C PHE A 451 -2.27 17.78 21.93
N GLY A 452 -3.27 17.84 22.82
CA GLY A 452 -3.57 18.99 23.67
C GLY A 452 -4.48 19.99 22.94
N ALA A 453 -5.78 20.01 23.27
CA ALA A 453 -6.78 20.76 22.54
C ALA A 453 -6.68 22.29 22.70
N ASP A 454 -6.20 22.76 23.86
CA ASP A 454 -6.18 24.19 24.23
C ASP A 454 -4.93 24.95 23.76
N GLN A 455 -4.30 24.47 22.67
CA GLN A 455 -3.12 25.10 22.08
C GLN A 455 -3.42 26.53 21.60
N LYS A 456 -2.57 27.49 21.98
CA LYS A 456 -2.70 28.90 21.60
C LYS A 456 -1.50 29.36 20.78
N LEU A 457 -1.77 30.05 19.69
CA LEU A 457 -0.71 30.67 18.91
C LEU A 457 -0.10 31.86 19.67
N ALA A 458 1.23 31.89 19.75
CA ALA A 458 1.97 33.02 20.29
C ALA A 458 1.84 34.22 19.35
N THR A 459 1.58 35.40 19.91
CA THR A 459 1.48 36.66 19.18
C THR A 459 2.83 37.36 19.06
N PRO A 460 3.04 38.22 18.06
CA PRO A 460 2.12 38.60 16.97
C PRO A 460 1.99 37.50 15.90
N ILE A 461 0.83 37.48 15.23
CA ILE A 461 0.50 36.51 14.18
C ILE A 461 0.25 37.28 12.88
N VAL A 462 0.96 36.93 11.81
CA VAL A 462 0.63 37.34 10.44
C VAL A 462 0.82 36.14 9.52
N LEU A 463 -0.27 35.41 9.29
CA LEU A 463 -0.26 34.16 8.53
C LEU A 463 -1.25 34.24 7.36
N ARG A 464 -1.04 33.41 6.34
CA ARG A 464 -1.96 33.27 5.21
C ARG A 464 -2.47 31.84 5.09
N ALA A 465 -3.78 31.70 4.93
CA ALA A 465 -4.42 30.46 4.50
C ALA A 465 -4.79 30.62 3.02
N GLY A 466 -4.01 29.98 2.16
CA GLY A 466 -4.14 30.18 0.71
C GLY A 466 -3.89 31.62 0.28
N LYS A 467 -4.45 31.99 -0.87
CA LYS A 467 -4.24 33.32 -1.47
C LYS A 467 -5.06 34.42 -0.79
N ASN A 468 -6.29 34.10 -0.41
CA ASN A 468 -7.33 35.09 -0.13
C ASN A 468 -7.60 35.29 1.36
N ILE A 469 -7.09 34.43 2.25
CA ILE A 469 -7.37 34.52 3.69
C ILE A 469 -6.12 34.98 4.43
N LEU A 470 -6.27 36.06 5.20
CA LEU A 470 -5.23 36.64 6.04
C LEU A 470 -5.62 36.49 7.51
N VAL A 471 -4.71 35.96 8.32
CA VAL A 471 -4.85 35.78 9.77
C VAL A 471 -3.92 36.75 10.46
N GLN A 472 -4.47 37.66 11.26
CA GLN A 472 -3.74 38.72 11.93
C GLN A 472 -4.08 38.80 13.40
N CYS A 473 -3.04 38.82 14.23
CA CYS A 473 -3.15 39.12 15.64
C CYS A 473 -2.03 40.08 16.03
N PRO A 474 -2.34 41.29 16.49
CA PRO A 474 -1.35 42.19 17.08
C PRO A 474 -0.67 41.55 18.30
N ASP A 475 0.47 42.10 18.68
CA ASP A 475 1.18 41.68 19.87
C ASP A 475 0.34 41.90 21.14
N ASN A 476 0.38 40.96 22.07
CA ASN A 476 -0.40 40.92 23.31
C ASN A 476 -1.93 41.03 23.13
N SER A 477 -2.46 40.67 21.96
CA SER A 477 -3.91 40.57 21.74
C SER A 477 -4.39 39.13 21.89
N ASP A 478 -5.59 38.96 22.42
CA ASP A 478 -6.31 37.68 22.49
C ASP A 478 -7.32 37.52 21.34
N ARG A 479 -7.41 38.52 20.45
CA ARG A 479 -8.36 38.58 19.33
C ARG A 479 -7.63 38.48 18.00
N VAL A 480 -7.84 37.36 17.34
CA VAL A 480 -7.33 37.10 15.99
C VAL A 480 -8.37 37.53 14.96
N LYS A 481 -7.98 38.42 14.07
CA LYS A 481 -8.78 38.84 12.92
C LYS A 481 -8.45 37.96 11.73
N ILE A 482 -9.47 37.33 11.14
CA ILE A 482 -9.35 36.52 9.93
C ILE A 482 -10.17 37.20 8.83
N SER A 483 -9.51 37.57 7.74
CA SER A 483 -10.12 38.35 6.65
C SER A 483 -10.01 37.60 5.33
N LEU A 484 -11.14 37.43 4.64
CA LEU A 484 -11.23 36.91 3.29
C LEU A 484 -11.34 38.07 2.29
N PHE A 485 -10.42 38.10 1.32
CA PHE A 485 -10.36 39.09 0.25
C PHE A 485 -10.71 38.44 -1.09
N LEU A 486 -11.86 38.80 -1.66
CA LEU A 486 -12.28 38.37 -2.98
C LEU A 486 -12.34 39.57 -3.94
N PRO A 487 -11.82 39.47 -5.18
CA PRO A 487 -11.84 40.58 -6.13
C PRO A 487 -13.27 41.09 -6.38
N GLY A 488 -13.48 42.41 -6.22
CA GLY A 488 -14.76 43.06 -6.49
C GLY A 488 -15.86 42.81 -5.44
N GLN A 489 -15.54 42.17 -4.32
CA GLN A 489 -16.49 41.94 -3.22
C GLN A 489 -16.05 42.67 -1.95
N ALA A 490 -17.00 42.93 -1.04
CA ALA A 490 -16.67 43.44 0.29
C ALA A 490 -15.91 42.37 1.09
N ASN A 491 -14.94 42.81 1.90
CA ASN A 491 -14.17 41.90 2.75
C ASN A 491 -15.11 41.21 3.75
N GLN A 492 -14.97 39.89 3.87
CA GLN A 492 -15.61 39.13 4.94
C GLN A 492 -14.60 38.98 6.07
N GLU A 493 -15.01 39.29 7.30
CA GLU A 493 -14.12 39.29 8.45
C GLU A 493 -14.75 38.50 9.59
N LEU A 494 -13.94 37.64 10.21
CA LEU A 494 -14.26 36.94 11.45
C LEU A 494 -13.26 37.34 12.52
N VAL A 495 -13.72 37.41 13.77
CA VAL A 495 -12.87 37.63 14.94
C VAL A 495 -12.96 36.39 15.81
N THR A 496 -11.82 35.83 16.16
CA THR A 496 -11.70 34.60 16.92
C THR A 496 -10.65 34.72 18.02
N THR A 497 -10.44 33.68 18.82
CA THR A 497 -9.42 33.66 19.87
C THR A 497 -8.05 33.28 19.32
N THR A 498 -7.01 33.30 20.16
CA THR A 498 -5.69 32.76 19.80
C THR A 498 -5.60 31.24 19.84
N GLN A 499 -6.68 30.52 20.17
CA GLN A 499 -6.70 29.06 20.13
C GLN A 499 -6.59 28.57 18.69
N LEU A 500 -5.72 27.58 18.49
CA LEU A 500 -5.42 27.05 17.16
C LEU A 500 -6.67 26.45 16.48
N SER A 501 -7.47 25.72 17.24
CA SER A 501 -8.73 25.13 16.78
C SER A 501 -9.73 26.18 16.30
N ASP A 502 -9.87 27.28 17.03
CA ASP A 502 -10.77 28.38 16.68
C ASP A 502 -10.30 29.13 15.43
N ILE A 503 -8.98 29.31 15.26
CA ILE A 503 -8.38 29.93 14.07
C ILE A 503 -8.59 29.06 12.84
N VAL A 504 -8.33 27.75 12.95
CA VAL A 504 -8.55 26.80 11.85
C VAL A 504 -10.03 26.72 11.51
N GLY A 505 -10.92 26.62 12.50
CA GLY A 505 -12.36 26.58 12.28
C GLY A 505 -12.87 27.80 11.52
N ALA A 506 -12.48 29.01 11.94
CA ALA A 506 -12.88 30.25 11.29
C ALA A 506 -12.24 30.42 9.89
N ALA A 507 -11.00 29.97 9.67
CA ALA A 507 -10.41 29.95 8.34
C ALA A 507 -11.18 29.02 7.39
N VAL A 508 -11.56 27.82 7.84
CA VAL A 508 -12.37 26.87 7.06
C VAL A 508 -13.78 27.39 6.80
N GLU A 509 -14.38 28.11 7.75
CA GLU A 509 -15.68 28.78 7.57
C GLU A 509 -15.62 29.80 6.41
N LEU A 510 -14.50 30.53 6.29
CA LEU A 510 -14.21 31.43 5.17
C LEU A 510 -13.75 30.73 3.88
N GLY A 511 -13.74 29.39 3.87
CA GLY A 511 -13.47 28.60 2.67
C GLY A 511 -12.03 28.07 2.55
N ALA A 512 -11.20 28.15 3.60
CA ALA A 512 -9.90 27.48 3.59
C ALA A 512 -10.06 25.96 3.45
N THR A 513 -9.22 25.38 2.60
CA THR A 513 -9.13 23.94 2.37
C THR A 513 -8.00 23.32 3.20
N TYR A 514 -7.90 21.99 3.23
CA TYR A 514 -6.81 21.32 3.94
C TYR A 514 -5.40 21.79 3.52
N PRO A 515 -5.07 21.95 2.21
CA PRO A 515 -3.81 22.57 1.79
C PRO A 515 -3.58 23.99 2.34
N ASP A 516 -4.63 24.80 2.46
CA ASP A 516 -4.51 26.16 2.99
C ASP A 516 -4.17 26.16 4.49
N ILE A 517 -4.78 25.24 5.25
CA ILE A 517 -4.48 25.03 6.67
C ILE A 517 -3.07 24.45 6.84
N TYR A 518 -2.67 23.52 5.98
CA TYR A 518 -1.32 22.96 5.96
C TYR A 518 -0.27 24.06 5.77
N ASP A 519 -0.45 24.95 4.78
CA ASP A 519 0.44 26.08 4.53
C ASP A 519 0.43 27.11 5.67
N LEU A 520 -0.74 27.36 6.27
CA LEU A 520 -0.87 28.25 7.44
C LEU A 520 -0.06 27.73 8.63
N LEU A 521 -0.14 26.43 8.92
CA LEU A 521 0.59 25.81 10.03
C LEU A 521 2.10 25.79 9.80
N LYS A 522 2.56 25.50 8.58
CA LYS A 522 3.99 25.62 8.21
C LYS A 522 4.51 27.05 8.42
N GLN A 523 3.72 28.06 8.05
CA GLN A 523 4.09 29.46 8.30
C GLN A 523 4.14 29.76 9.81
N ALA A 524 3.17 29.27 10.58
CA ALA A 524 3.13 29.43 12.04
C ALA A 524 4.35 28.78 12.71
N GLU A 525 4.77 27.60 12.26
CA GLU A 525 5.99 26.93 12.74
C GLU A 525 7.24 27.76 12.42
N THR A 526 7.37 28.22 11.17
CA THR A 526 8.50 29.04 10.72
C THR A 526 8.62 30.34 11.53
N GLN A 527 7.48 30.95 11.86
CA GLN A 527 7.39 32.15 12.70
C GLN A 527 7.44 31.85 14.21
N ARG A 528 7.55 30.57 14.61
CA ARG A 528 7.53 30.10 16.01
C ARG A 528 6.29 30.52 16.80
N ASN A 529 5.14 30.60 16.12
CA ASN A 529 3.86 30.89 16.75
C ASN A 529 3.22 29.66 17.40
N LEU A 530 3.57 28.44 17.02
CA LEU A 530 2.96 27.23 17.58
C LEU A 530 3.40 26.99 19.03
N SER A 531 2.49 26.49 19.87
CA SER A 531 2.80 26.11 21.26
C SER A 531 3.69 24.86 21.35
N GLY A 532 3.83 24.11 20.26
CA GLY A 532 4.46 22.81 20.20
C GLY A 532 4.96 22.43 18.80
N GLU A 533 5.42 21.19 18.65
CA GLU A 533 5.96 20.67 17.38
C GLU A 533 4.86 20.52 16.32
N LEU A 534 5.16 20.88 15.07
CA LEU A 534 4.39 20.49 13.90
C LEU A 534 5.04 19.27 13.24
N ALA A 535 4.34 18.14 13.27
CA ALA A 535 4.80 16.91 12.63
C ALA A 535 4.02 16.67 11.33
N ILE A 536 4.74 16.25 10.28
CA ILE A 536 4.16 15.93 8.98
C ILE A 536 4.60 14.52 8.58
N ASP A 537 3.65 13.60 8.41
CA ASP A 537 3.91 12.18 8.12
C ASP A 537 4.98 11.52 9.03
N ARG A 538 5.06 11.96 10.29
CA ARG A 538 5.86 11.30 11.32
C ARG A 538 5.12 10.03 11.76
N LEU A 539 5.40 8.94 11.05
CA LEU A 539 4.77 7.64 11.21
C LEU A 539 5.83 6.56 11.49
N PRO A 540 5.51 5.52 12.27
CA PRO A 540 6.35 4.34 12.41
C PRO A 540 6.66 3.70 11.05
N ARG A 541 7.88 3.18 10.87
CA ARG A 541 8.35 2.59 9.61
C ARG A 541 8.96 1.22 9.84
N ALA A 542 8.82 0.34 8.85
CA ALA A 542 9.53 -0.94 8.79
C ALA A 542 10.94 -0.77 8.19
N GLY A 543 11.78 -1.81 8.28
CA GLY A 543 13.11 -1.85 7.68
C GLY A 543 14.17 -1.08 8.46
N ARG A 544 13.97 -0.89 9.76
CA ARG A 544 14.95 -0.31 10.68
C ARG A 544 15.90 -1.40 11.19
N THR A 545 17.12 -0.99 11.49
CA THR A 545 18.11 -1.87 12.12
C THR A 545 17.80 -2.01 13.62
N PHE A 546 17.83 -3.23 14.11
CA PHE A 546 17.79 -3.59 15.52
C PHE A 546 19.16 -4.15 15.92
N ASP A 547 19.75 -3.59 16.96
CA ASP A 547 21.04 -4.03 17.48
C ASP A 547 20.83 -4.88 18.73
N ARG A 548 21.25 -6.14 18.66
CA ARG A 548 21.14 -7.07 19.78
C ARG A 548 22.20 -6.75 20.84
N PRO A 549 21.89 -6.93 22.13
CA PRO A 549 22.89 -6.83 23.18
C PRO A 549 24.08 -7.78 22.95
N ASP A 550 25.31 -7.35 23.25
CA ASP A 550 26.58 -8.04 22.94
C ASP A 550 26.72 -9.49 23.49
N LEU A 551 25.86 -9.88 24.43
CA LEU A 551 25.92 -11.18 25.11
C LEU A 551 24.90 -12.21 24.59
N VAL A 552 24.24 -11.92 23.47
CA VAL A 552 23.17 -12.74 22.89
C VAL A 552 23.70 -13.57 21.71
N GLU A 553 23.20 -14.80 21.56
CA GLU A 553 23.50 -15.65 20.39
C GLU A 553 22.82 -15.08 19.12
N GLY A 554 23.53 -15.11 17.99
CA GLY A 554 23.02 -14.65 16.69
C GLY A 554 23.75 -13.44 16.12
N PRO A 555 23.24 -12.84 15.02
CA PRO A 555 23.85 -11.65 14.45
C PRO A 555 23.63 -10.45 15.37
N SER A 556 24.69 -9.66 15.58
CA SER A 556 24.67 -8.49 16.47
C SER A 556 23.72 -7.38 16.01
N SER A 557 23.33 -7.39 14.74
CA SER A 557 22.48 -6.38 14.13
C SER A 557 21.66 -7.00 13.01
N GLU A 558 20.39 -6.63 12.91
CA GLU A 558 19.47 -7.17 11.92
C GLU A 558 18.48 -6.11 11.45
N THR A 559 18.10 -6.16 10.17
CA THR A 559 17.04 -5.30 9.64
C THR A 559 15.68 -5.92 9.92
N VAL A 560 14.84 -5.25 10.70
CA VAL A 560 13.51 -5.75 11.08
C VAL A 560 12.50 -5.40 9.99
N GLY A 561 12.01 -6.44 9.32
CA GLY A 561 11.00 -6.32 8.26
C GLY A 561 11.52 -5.62 7.01
N SER A 562 10.58 -5.16 6.17
CA SER A 562 10.87 -4.43 4.94
C SER A 562 9.66 -3.58 4.54
N PRO A 563 9.79 -2.66 3.57
CA PRO A 563 8.63 -1.93 3.04
C PRO A 563 7.50 -2.86 2.56
N ALA A 564 7.83 -4.04 2.01
CA ALA A 564 6.84 -5.02 1.55
C ALA A 564 6.13 -5.76 2.70
N LEU A 565 6.75 -5.82 3.88
CA LEU A 565 6.17 -6.43 5.08
C LEU A 565 5.49 -5.40 6.00
N MET A 566 5.48 -4.12 5.62
CA MET A 566 4.92 -3.08 6.45
C MET A 566 3.38 -3.25 6.58
N PRO A 567 2.82 -3.16 7.80
CA PRO A 567 1.37 -3.20 7.98
C PRO A 567 0.65 -2.14 7.14
N ASN A 568 -0.36 -2.55 6.37
CA ASN A 568 -1.07 -1.68 5.44
C ASN A 568 -1.91 -0.58 6.11
N MET A 569 -2.07 -0.61 7.43
CA MET A 569 -2.64 0.52 8.20
C MET A 569 -1.76 1.79 8.26
N PHE A 570 -0.44 1.65 8.06
CA PHE A 570 0.51 2.77 8.15
C PHE A 570 0.94 3.33 6.79
N ASP A 571 0.42 2.75 5.71
CA ASP A 571 0.48 3.20 4.30
C ASP A 571 1.87 3.35 3.66
N ILE A 572 2.01 2.87 2.41
CA ILE A 572 3.28 2.82 1.68
C ILE A 572 3.28 3.88 0.59
N ASP A 573 4.47 4.35 0.19
CA ASP A 573 4.61 5.02 -1.10
C ASP A 573 4.46 4.01 -2.23
N HIS A 574 3.30 3.99 -2.87
CA HIS A 574 3.03 3.06 -3.96
C HIS A 574 3.81 3.39 -5.25
N SER A 575 4.45 4.57 -5.35
CA SER A 575 5.12 5.02 -6.58
C SER A 575 6.32 4.14 -7.00
N GLY A 576 6.84 3.31 -6.09
CA GLY A 576 7.97 2.40 -6.31
C GLY A 576 7.62 0.91 -6.23
N LEU A 577 6.34 0.55 -6.08
CA LEU A 577 5.92 -0.84 -5.98
C LEU A 577 5.74 -1.46 -7.38
N GLU A 578 5.88 -2.78 -7.45
CA GLU A 578 5.58 -3.54 -8.67
C GLU A 578 4.11 -3.35 -9.06
N VAL A 579 3.90 -2.89 -10.30
CA VAL A 579 2.57 -2.64 -10.86
C VAL A 579 2.10 -3.89 -11.60
N GLU A 580 0.94 -4.42 -11.22
CA GLU A 580 0.31 -5.53 -11.92
C GLU A 580 -0.05 -5.10 -13.35
N SER A 581 0.45 -5.81 -14.37
CA SER A 581 -0.02 -5.67 -15.75
C SER A 581 -0.94 -6.85 -16.07
N GLU A 582 -2.09 -6.61 -16.72
CA GLU A 582 -3.08 -7.67 -17.04
C GLU A 582 -2.48 -8.86 -17.84
N MET A 583 -1.29 -8.71 -18.42
CA MET A 583 -0.58 -9.82 -19.05
C MET A 583 -0.22 -10.97 -18.10
N ASP A 584 0.01 -10.69 -16.81
CA ASP A 584 0.31 -11.72 -15.80
C ASP A 584 -0.92 -12.52 -15.37
N ALA A 585 -2.13 -12.10 -15.76
CA ALA A 585 -3.37 -12.79 -15.40
C ALA A 585 -3.76 -13.89 -16.41
N GLY A 586 -3.06 -14.02 -17.55
CA GLY A 586 -3.45 -14.99 -18.58
C GLY A 586 -2.41 -15.41 -19.60
N ALA A 587 -1.18 -14.91 -19.58
CA ALA A 587 -0.14 -15.36 -20.51
C ALA A 587 0.86 -16.30 -19.80
N GLU A 588 1.00 -17.52 -20.33
CA GLU A 588 2.22 -18.29 -20.13
C GLU A 588 3.41 -17.40 -20.51
N ALA A 589 4.36 -17.23 -19.59
CA ALA A 589 5.62 -16.59 -19.92
C ALA A 589 6.25 -17.31 -21.13
N PRO A 590 6.64 -16.61 -22.20
CA PRO A 590 7.37 -17.26 -23.27
C PRO A 590 8.68 -17.76 -22.67
N LYS A 591 8.98 -19.05 -22.87
CA LYS A 591 10.25 -19.67 -22.51
C LYS A 591 11.38 -18.77 -22.97
N SER A 592 12.19 -18.26 -22.05
CA SER A 592 13.37 -17.47 -22.38
C SER A 592 14.27 -18.28 -23.31
N ALA A 593 14.47 -17.78 -24.52
CA ALA A 593 15.45 -18.29 -25.47
C ALA A 593 16.86 -17.97 -24.94
N ALA A 594 17.38 -18.83 -24.07
CA ALA A 594 18.75 -18.76 -23.55
C ALA A 594 19.51 -20.10 -23.67
N GLU A 595 19.02 -21.04 -24.49
CA GLU A 595 19.67 -22.35 -24.70
C GLU A 595 19.99 -22.66 -26.18
N ALA A 596 20.14 -21.64 -27.03
CA ALA A 596 20.50 -21.82 -28.45
C ALA A 596 21.80 -21.13 -28.87
N SER A 597 22.72 -20.83 -27.93
CA SER A 597 24.00 -20.17 -28.24
C SER A 597 25.23 -20.91 -27.68
N ALA A 598 25.13 -22.21 -27.43
CA ALA A 598 26.24 -23.03 -26.92
C ALA A 598 26.69 -24.16 -27.88
N GLN A 599 26.41 -24.04 -29.19
CA GLN A 599 26.78 -25.07 -30.18
C GLN A 599 27.44 -24.54 -31.46
N GLU A 600 27.90 -23.30 -31.48
CA GLU A 600 28.62 -22.69 -32.62
C GLU A 600 30.03 -22.15 -32.27
N GLN A 601 30.65 -22.65 -31.18
CA GLN A 601 32.06 -22.37 -30.86
C GLN A 601 32.91 -23.64 -30.76
N MET A 602 32.82 -24.52 -31.76
CA MET A 602 33.88 -25.47 -32.09
C MET A 602 33.81 -25.80 -33.58
N ASN A 603 34.39 -24.95 -34.41
CA ASN A 603 34.99 -25.29 -35.71
C ASN A 603 35.52 -24.02 -36.38
N GLY A 604 36.84 -23.95 -36.62
CA GLY A 604 37.40 -22.93 -37.52
C GLY A 604 38.75 -22.37 -37.11
N VAL A 605 39.77 -23.22 -37.11
CA VAL A 605 41.18 -22.84 -37.06
C VAL A 605 41.63 -22.30 -38.43
N SER A 606 42.30 -21.13 -38.40
CA SER A 606 43.31 -20.55 -39.33
C SER A 606 43.12 -20.59 -40.86
N PHE A 607 43.31 -19.46 -41.54
CA PHE A 607 44.53 -19.13 -42.34
C PHE A 607 44.40 -17.74 -43.01
N GLU A 608 45.20 -16.80 -42.51
CA GLU A 608 46.20 -15.94 -43.17
C GLU A 608 46.11 -15.49 -44.67
N VAL A 609 46.62 -14.26 -44.88
CA VAL A 609 47.12 -13.59 -46.13
C VAL A 609 46.02 -13.01 -47.04
N GLN A 610 45.96 -11.70 -47.33
CA GLN A 610 46.99 -10.69 -47.59
C GLN A 610 46.46 -9.28 -47.31
#